data_AF-A0AAD4JXV9-F1
#
_entry.id   AF-A0AAD4JXV9-F1
#
_cell.length_a   1.000
_cell.length_b   1.000
_cell.length_c   1.000
_cell.angle_alpha   90.00
_cell.angle_beta   90.00
_cell.angle_gamma   90.00
#
_symmetry.space_group_name_H-M   'P 1'
#
loop_
_entity.id
_entity.type
_entity.pdbx_description
1 polymer ?
#
loop_
_entity_poly.entity_id
_entity_poly.type
_entity_poly.pdbx_seq_one_letter_code
_entity_poly.pdbx_strand_id
1 'polypeptide(L)'
;MHPGQIEVNEITGYWTFLLSIDWKDPWLIALIAIHVLTTSTALLTRNNTNFQVFLFLVLLSIVYFSESINEYAAQNWKTFSKQQYFDDNGLFISTVFSIPILLNCMLLIGTWLYNSTQMMATLKTAQLKERARRER
;
A
#
# COMPACT_ATOMS: atom_id res chain seq x y z
N MET A 1 -24.13 40.39 -3.87
CA MET A 1 -22.78 39.78 -3.81
C MET A 1 -22.33 39.81 -2.36
N HIS A 2 -22.13 38.65 -1.73
CA HIS A 2 -21.56 38.58 -0.37
C HIS A 2 -20.02 38.55 -0.47
N PRO A 3 -19.30 39.53 0.10
CA PRO A 3 -17.85 39.52 0.13
C PRO A 3 -17.40 38.67 1.32
N GLY A 4 -16.72 37.54 1.08
CA GLY A 4 -16.14 36.73 2.17
C GLY A 4 -16.19 35.21 2.01
N GLN A 5 -16.49 34.67 0.82
CA GLN A 5 -16.19 33.25 0.57
C GLN A 5 -14.69 33.11 0.35
N ILE A 6 -13.97 32.77 1.43
CA ILE A 6 -12.59 32.28 1.34
C ILE A 6 -12.72 30.85 0.81
N GLU A 7 -12.08 30.59 -0.32
CA GLU A 7 -12.06 29.29 -0.98
C GLU A 7 -11.63 28.17 -0.04
N VAL A 8 -12.29 27.02 -0.21
CA VAL A 8 -12.08 25.75 0.50
C VAL A 8 -10.60 25.38 0.63
N ASN A 9 -10.04 25.62 1.81
CA ASN A 9 -8.65 25.41 2.16
C ASN A 9 -8.38 23.99 2.74
N GLU A 10 -9.09 22.97 2.25
CA GLU A 10 -8.84 21.59 2.66
C GLU A 10 -7.47 21.09 2.19
N ILE A 11 -7.01 21.57 1.03
CA ILE A 11 -5.71 21.19 0.45
C ILE A 11 -4.56 21.77 1.28
N THR A 12 -4.65 23.01 1.76
CA THR A 12 -3.68 23.56 2.72
C THR A 12 -3.67 22.79 4.04
N GLY A 13 -4.81 22.29 4.51
CA GLY A 13 -4.88 21.54 5.76
C GLY A 13 -4.07 20.23 5.70
N TYR A 14 -4.27 19.44 4.64
CA TYR A 14 -3.56 18.17 4.46
C TYR A 14 -2.05 18.33 4.24
N TRP A 15 -1.62 19.27 3.40
CA TRP A 15 -0.19 19.53 3.21
C TRP A 15 0.47 20.09 4.46
N THR A 16 -0.22 20.97 5.19
CA THR A 16 0.28 21.51 6.47
C THR A 16 0.40 20.40 7.51
N PHE A 17 -0.55 19.47 7.55
CA PHE A 17 -0.46 18.28 8.39
C PHE A 17 0.77 17.45 8.05
N LEU A 18 1.01 17.12 6.77
CA LEU A 18 2.18 16.35 6.35
C LEU A 18 3.52 17.07 6.61
N LEU A 19 3.54 18.40 6.46
CA LEU A 19 4.72 19.22 6.75
C LEU A 19 4.98 19.38 8.25
N SER A 20 3.94 19.28 9.08
CA SER A 20 4.06 19.35 10.54
C SER A 20 4.67 18.09 11.16
N ILE A 21 4.68 16.98 10.42
CA ILE A 21 5.28 15.72 10.85
C ILE A 21 6.81 15.88 10.87
N ASP A 22 7.45 15.57 12.01
CA ASP A 22 8.91 15.57 12.10
C ASP A 22 9.48 14.27 11.52
N TRP A 23 9.67 14.26 10.20
CA TRP A 23 10.24 13.14 9.43
C TRP A 23 11.64 12.70 9.88
N LYS A 24 12.31 13.45 10.76
CA LYS A 24 13.60 13.04 11.34
C LYS A 24 13.48 12.12 12.54
N ASP A 25 12.27 11.83 13.00
CA ASP A 25 12.08 10.84 14.07
C ASP A 25 12.55 9.45 13.63
N PRO A 26 13.40 8.76 14.42
CA PRO A 26 13.99 7.48 14.03
C PRO A 26 12.97 6.41 13.65
N TRP A 27 11.81 6.40 14.31
CA TRP A 27 10.75 5.44 14.05
C TRP A 27 10.07 5.68 12.69
N LEU A 28 9.91 6.94 12.26
CA LEU A 28 9.38 7.29 10.92
C LEU A 28 10.36 6.88 9.82
N ILE A 29 11.66 7.09 10.06
CA ILE A 29 12.70 6.64 9.12
C ILE A 29 12.66 5.12 8.98
N ALA A 30 12.51 4.40 10.10
CA ALA A 30 12.35 2.94 10.09
C ALA A 30 11.08 2.53 9.32
N LEU A 31 9.97 3.25 9.49
CA LEU A 31 8.72 3.02 8.75
C LEU A 31 8.92 3.16 7.23
N ILE A 32 9.54 4.25 6.78
CA ILE A 32 9.86 4.48 5.37
C ILE A 32 10.80 3.38 4.84
N ALA A 33 11.81 2.99 5.62
CA ALA A 33 12.71 1.90 5.25
C ALA A 33 11.95 0.57 5.07
N ILE A 34 11.01 0.25 5.96
CA ILE A 34 10.14 -0.92 5.84
C ILE A 34 9.32 -0.86 4.54
N HIS A 35 8.76 0.30 4.17
CA HIS A 35 8.05 0.44 2.91
C HIS A 35 8.95 0.20 1.70
N VAL A 36 10.16 0.79 1.68
CA VAL A 36 11.13 0.59 0.60
C VAL A 36 11.55 -0.88 0.50
N LEU A 37 11.81 -1.54 1.64
CA LEU A 37 12.14 -2.96 1.68
C LEU A 37 10.97 -3.83 1.19
N THR A 38 9.74 -3.51 1.57
CA THR A 38 8.53 -4.21 1.13
C THR A 38 8.32 -4.08 -0.38
N THR A 39 8.44 -2.87 -0.92
CA THR A 39 8.34 -2.65 -2.37
C THR A 39 9.47 -3.34 -3.11
N SER A 40 10.70 -3.28 -2.58
CA SER A 40 11.86 -3.94 -3.18
C SER A 40 11.69 -5.46 -3.20
N THR A 41 11.24 -6.06 -2.08
CA THR A 41 10.97 -7.51 -2.01
C THR A 41 9.83 -7.93 -2.93
N ALA A 42 8.77 -7.12 -3.06
CA ALA A 42 7.70 -7.36 -4.02
C ALA A 42 8.19 -7.38 -5.48
N LEU A 43 9.09 -6.44 -5.83
CA LEU A 43 9.70 -6.35 -7.17
C LEU A 43 10.69 -7.48 -7.45
N LEU A 44 11.58 -7.78 -6.50
CA LEU A 44 12.58 -8.85 -6.63
C LEU A 44 11.91 -10.22 -6.73
N THR A 45 10.80 -10.41 -6.01
CA THR A 45 10.10 -11.70 -5.97
C THR A 45 9.07 -11.88 -7.08
N ARG A 46 9.09 -11.04 -8.12
CA ARG A 46 8.20 -11.12 -9.30
C ARG A 46 8.15 -12.49 -9.99
N ASN A 47 9.20 -13.29 -9.83
CA ASN A 47 9.28 -14.61 -10.44
C ASN A 47 8.54 -15.69 -9.62
N ASN A 48 8.30 -15.46 -8.32
CA ASN A 48 7.71 -16.44 -7.43
C ASN A 48 6.30 -16.00 -7.00
N THR A 49 5.29 -16.37 -7.79
CA THR A 49 3.88 -16.03 -7.52
C THR A 49 3.44 -16.43 -6.11
N ASN A 50 3.85 -17.60 -5.61
CA ASN A 50 3.47 -18.06 -4.27
C ASN A 50 3.95 -17.12 -3.17
N PHE A 51 5.19 -16.61 -3.27
CA PHE A 51 5.71 -15.66 -2.29
C PHE A 51 5.04 -14.30 -2.43
N GLN A 52 4.72 -13.86 -3.65
CA GLN A 52 3.93 -12.64 -3.84
C GLN A 52 2.54 -12.77 -3.20
N VAL A 53 1.89 -13.94 -3.30
CA VAL A 53 0.59 -14.19 -2.65
C VAL A 53 0.73 -14.12 -1.14
N PHE A 54 1.76 -14.75 -0.58
CA PHE A 54 2.04 -14.65 0.85
C PHE A 54 2.27 -13.20 1.29
N LEU A 55 3.13 -12.45 0.57
CA LEU A 55 3.39 -11.05 0.85
C LEU A 55 2.11 -10.20 0.77
N PHE A 56 1.28 -10.43 -0.25
CA PHE A 56 0.00 -9.75 -0.41
C PHE A 56 -0.94 -9.98 0.78
N LEU A 57 -1.08 -11.23 1.24
CA LEU A 57 -1.90 -11.56 2.40
C LEU A 57 -1.37 -10.90 3.68
N VAL A 58 -0.05 -10.94 3.90
CA VAL A 58 0.59 -10.25 5.04
C VAL A 58 0.31 -8.76 5.01
N LEU A 59 0.47 -8.11 3.85
CA LEU A 59 0.21 -6.68 3.70
C LEU A 59 -1.25 -6.31 3.95
N LEU A 60 -2.20 -7.10 3.42
CA LEU A 60 -3.62 -6.89 3.71
C LEU A 60 -3.96 -7.07 5.18
N SER A 61 -3.41 -8.09 5.84
CA SER A 61 -3.60 -8.27 7.28
C SER A 61 -3.07 -7.09 8.07
N ILE A 62 -1.88 -6.59 7.73
CA ILE A 62 -1.29 -5.42 8.38
C ILE A 62 -2.15 -4.16 8.21
N VAL A 63 -2.69 -3.91 7.01
CA VAL A 63 -3.60 -2.78 6.77
C VAL A 63 -4.92 -2.96 7.52
N TYR A 64 -5.45 -4.17 7.57
CA TYR A 64 -6.66 -4.47 8.34
C TYR A 64 -6.49 -4.16 9.83
N PHE A 65 -5.32 -4.49 10.40
CA PHE A 65 -5.00 -4.18 11.80
C PHE A 65 -4.45 -2.75 12.01
N SER A 66 -4.45 -1.89 10.99
CA SER A 66 -3.86 -0.55 11.09
C SER A 66 -4.53 0.32 12.17
N GLU A 67 -5.84 0.19 12.36
CA GLU A 67 -6.59 0.89 13.41
C GLU A 67 -6.16 0.44 14.81
N SER A 68 -6.09 -0.87 15.05
CA SER A 68 -5.60 -1.42 16.33
C SER A 68 -4.14 -1.05 16.60
N ILE A 69 -3.30 -1.03 15.56
CA ILE A 69 -1.91 -0.56 15.67
C ILE A 69 -1.87 0.91 16.04
N ASN A 70 -2.74 1.74 15.44
CA ASN A 70 -2.83 3.17 15.71
C ASN A 70 -3.25 3.45 17.16
N GLU A 71 -4.27 2.76 17.68
CA GLU A 71 -4.66 2.88 19.09
C GLU A 71 -3.53 2.47 20.04
N TYR A 72 -2.85 1.36 19.76
CA TYR A 72 -1.73 0.89 20.58
C TYR A 72 -0.54 1.87 20.53
N ALA A 73 -0.25 2.41 19.35
CA ALA A 73 0.79 3.40 19.13
C ALA A 73 0.43 4.75 19.78
N ALA A 74 -0.84 5.14 19.78
CA ALA A 74 -1.36 6.31 20.50
C ALA A 74 -1.29 6.13 22.02
N GLN A 75 -1.41 4.92 22.56
CA GLN A 75 -1.21 4.72 24.00
C GLN A 75 0.27 4.77 24.41
N ASN A 76 1.17 4.33 23.51
CA ASN A 76 2.59 4.18 23.80
C ASN A 76 3.48 5.24 23.14
N TRP A 77 2.92 6.32 22.57
CA TRP A 77 3.67 7.27 21.74
C TRP A 77 4.89 7.84 22.45
N LYS A 78 4.82 8.05 23.78
CA LYS A 78 5.92 8.60 24.59
C LYS A 78 7.17 7.72 24.61
N THR A 79 7.04 6.42 24.33
CA THR A 79 8.15 5.47 24.38
C THR A 79 9.00 5.51 23.11
N PHE A 80 8.41 5.85 21.97
CA PHE A 80 9.07 5.71 20.67
C PHE A 80 9.04 6.98 19.80
N SER A 81 8.19 7.96 20.14
CA SER A 81 7.96 9.17 19.36
C SER A 81 8.13 10.41 20.22
N LYS A 82 8.68 11.49 19.64
CA LYS A 82 8.74 12.79 20.32
C LYS A 82 7.38 13.50 20.38
N GLN A 83 6.46 13.15 19.48
CA GLN A 83 5.14 13.76 19.36
C GLN A 83 4.03 12.71 19.18
N GLN A 84 2.80 13.04 19.53
CA GLN A 84 1.67 12.16 19.29
C GLN A 84 1.19 12.31 17.84
N TYR A 85 1.62 11.40 16.98
CA TYR A 85 1.21 11.35 15.57
C TYR A 85 -0.09 10.56 15.34
N PHE A 86 -0.42 9.66 16.26
CA PHE A 86 -1.55 8.75 16.16
C PHE A 86 -2.78 9.41 16.78
N ASP A 87 -3.81 9.56 15.96
CA ASP A 87 -5.09 10.21 16.29
C ASP A 87 -6.25 9.23 16.12
N ASP A 88 -7.39 9.51 16.76
CA ASP A 88 -8.58 8.63 16.70
C ASP A 88 -9.14 8.52 15.28
N ASN A 89 -8.91 9.50 14.40
CA ASN A 89 -9.32 9.43 13.00
C ASN A 89 -8.38 8.56 12.15
N GLY A 90 -7.23 8.14 12.70
CA GLY A 90 -6.25 7.33 11.99
C GLY A 90 -5.69 8.00 10.74
N LEU A 91 -5.70 9.33 10.67
CA LEU A 91 -5.30 10.07 9.46
C LEU A 91 -3.83 9.83 9.15
N PHE A 92 -2.99 9.89 10.19
CA PHE A 92 -1.56 9.63 10.07
C PHE A 92 -1.28 8.19 9.61
N ILE A 93 -1.81 7.20 10.34
CA ILE A 93 -1.54 5.79 10.04
C ILE A 93 -2.08 5.43 8.65
N SER A 94 -3.27 5.91 8.28
CA SER A 94 -3.85 5.61 6.99
C SER A 94 -2.98 6.20 5.86
N THR A 95 -2.53 7.43 6.02
CA THR A 95 -1.76 8.13 4.97
C THR A 95 -0.34 7.59 4.83
N VAL A 96 0.38 7.43 5.95
CA VAL A 96 1.80 7.09 5.92
C VAL A 96 2.02 5.58 5.85
N PHE A 97 1.13 4.78 6.45
CA PHE A 97 1.25 3.33 6.50
C PHE A 97 0.35 2.64 5.47
N SER A 98 -0.95 2.91 5.48
CA SER A 98 -1.91 2.17 4.65
C SER A 98 -1.81 2.52 3.16
N ILE A 99 -1.70 3.80 2.78
CA ILE A 99 -1.64 4.20 1.36
C ILE A 99 -0.47 3.53 0.62
N PRO A 100 0.80 3.59 1.09
CA PRO A 100 1.90 2.91 0.40
C PRO A 100 1.71 1.40 0.29
N ILE A 101 1.15 0.77 1.34
CA ILE A 101 0.87 -0.66 1.32
C ILE A 101 -0.22 -0.99 0.29
N LEU A 102 -1.31 -0.23 0.26
CA LEU A 102 -2.40 -0.40 -0.70
C LEU A 102 -1.94 -0.17 -2.13
N LEU A 103 -1.06 0.80 -2.36
CA LEU A 103 -0.43 1.01 -3.68
C LEU A 103 0.41 -0.21 -4.09
N ASN A 104 1.23 -0.77 -3.19
CA ASN A 104 1.96 -2.01 -3.45
C ASN A 104 0.99 -3.17 -3.79
N CYS A 105 -0.10 -3.31 -3.03
CA CYS A 105 -1.15 -4.30 -3.29
C CYS A 105 -1.80 -4.10 -4.67
N MET A 106 -2.10 -2.86 -5.06
CA MET A 106 -2.69 -2.53 -6.35
C MET A 106 -1.74 -2.90 -7.51
N LEU A 107 -0.45 -2.64 -7.38
CA LEU A 107 0.57 -3.03 -8.36
C LEU A 107 0.70 -4.55 -8.49
N LEU A 108 0.66 -5.28 -7.38
CA LEU A 108 0.67 -6.74 -7.36
C LEU A 108 -0.55 -7.32 -8.10
N ILE A 109 -1.74 -6.83 -7.77
CA ILE A 109 -2.98 -7.24 -8.45
C ILE A 109 -2.91 -6.92 -9.94
N GLY A 110 -2.45 -5.73 -10.33
CA GLY A 110 -2.29 -5.36 -11.73
C GLY A 110 -1.36 -6.30 -12.50
N THR A 111 -0.22 -6.66 -11.89
CA THR A 111 0.74 -7.61 -12.45
C THR A 111 0.13 -9.00 -12.60
N TRP A 112 -0.62 -9.46 -11.61
CA TRP A 112 -1.30 -10.75 -11.68
C TRP A 112 -2.41 -10.81 -12.72
N LEU A 113 -3.22 -9.75 -12.84
CA LEU A 113 -4.26 -9.67 -13.87
C LEU A 113 -3.66 -9.71 -15.28
N TYR A 114 -2.54 -9.02 -15.48
CA TYR A 114 -1.80 -9.07 -16.73
C TYR A 114 -1.27 -10.49 -17.00
N ASN A 115 -0.58 -11.10 -16.04
CA ASN A 115 -0.04 -12.45 -16.17
C ASN A 115 -1.14 -13.51 -16.43
N SER A 116 -2.27 -13.41 -15.74
CA SER A 116 -3.43 -14.29 -15.90
C SER A 116 -4.02 -14.18 -17.31
N THR A 117 -4.15 -12.96 -17.83
CA THR A 117 -4.64 -12.71 -19.19
C THR A 117 -3.70 -13.28 -20.26
N GLN A 118 -2.38 -13.08 -20.09
CA GLN A 118 -1.37 -13.66 -20.99
C GLN A 118 -1.36 -15.18 -20.95
N MET A 119 -1.48 -15.77 -19.76
CA MET A 119 -1.56 -17.22 -19.60
C MET A 119 -2.81 -17.79 -20.26
N MET A 120 -3.97 -17.16 -20.06
CA MET A 120 -5.23 -17.58 -20.69
C MET A 120 -5.18 -17.45 -22.22
N ALA A 121 -4.59 -16.38 -22.76
CA ALA A 121 -4.38 -16.21 -24.19
C ALA A 121 -3.46 -17.28 -24.78
N THR A 122 -2.37 -17.60 -24.07
CA THR A 122 -1.43 -18.66 -24.47
C THR A 122 -2.08 -20.03 -24.44
N LEU A 123 -2.85 -20.34 -23.38
CA LEU A 123 -3.60 -21.59 -23.24
C LEU A 123 -4.65 -21.74 -24.34
N LYS A 124 -5.42 -20.69 -24.64
CA LYS A 124 -6.38 -20.70 -25.76
C LYS A 124 -5.70 -20.96 -27.10
N THR A 125 -4.57 -20.31 -27.35
CA THR A 125 -3.77 -20.52 -28.57
C THR A 125 -3.26 -21.97 -28.66
N ALA A 126 -2.76 -22.52 -27.55
CA ALA A 126 -2.30 -23.90 -27.48
C ALA A 126 -3.44 -24.91 -27.69
N GLN A 127 -4.61 -24.70 -27.07
CA GLN A 127 -5.80 -25.54 -27.25
C GLN A 127 -6.29 -25.55 -28.70
N LEU A 128 -6.32 -24.39 -29.37
CA LEU A 128 -6.69 -24.30 -30.79
C LEU A 128 -5.71 -25.06 -31.68
N LYS A 129 -4.40 -24.94 -31.41
CA LYS A 129 -3.36 -25.67 -32.14
C LYS A 129 -3.46 -27.19 -31.93
N GLU A 130 -3.78 -27.63 -30.71
CA GLU A 130 -3.98 -29.05 -30.42
C GLU A 130 -5.23 -29.61 -31.13
N ARG A 131 -6.35 -28.88 -31.12
CA ARG A 131 -7.57 -29.27 -31.85
C ARG A 131 -7.32 -29.39 -33.35
N ALA A 132 -6.66 -28.41 -33.97
CA ALA A 132 -6.31 -28.45 -35.38
C ALA A 132 -5.37 -29.62 -35.74
N ARG A 133 -4.56 -30.11 -34.78
CA ARG A 133 -3.71 -31.29 -34.96
C ARG A 133 -4.48 -32.60 -34.79
N ARG A 134 -5.55 -32.63 -33.97
CA ARG A 134 -6.42 -33.81 -33.81
C ARG A 134 -7.42 -33.97 -34.96
N GLU A 135 -7.76 -32.88 -35.64
CA GLU A 135 -8.66 -32.87 -36.81
C GLU A 135 -7.92 -33.13 -38.15
N ARG A 136 -6.58 -33.16 -38.14
CA ARG A 136 -5.74 -33.61 -39.26
C ARG A 136 -5.36 -35.07 -39.09
#